data_AF-A0ABC8S869-F1
#
_entry.id   AF-A0ABC8S869-F1
#
_cell.length_a   1.000
_cell.length_b   1.000
_cell.length_c   1.000
_cell.angle_alpha   90.00
_cell.angle_beta   90.00
_cell.angle_gamma   90.00
#
_symmetry.space_group_name_H-M   'P 1'
#
loop_
_entity.id
_entity.type
_entity.pdbx_description
1 polymer ?
#
loop_
_entity_poly.entity_id
_entity_poly.type
_entity_poly.pdbx_seq_one_letter_code
_entity_poly.pdbx_strand_id
1 'polypeptide(L)' 'MGITEKKEAMVKHSWEVLKQNIPELSLRFFTLILEIALAARNMFSFLKDTPHNNPKLTAHALKVFKM' A
#
# COMPACT_ATOMS: atom_id res chain seq x y z
N MET A 1 -12.03 7.01 22.00
CA MET A 1 -11.66 8.04 21.01
C MET A 1 -11.96 7.46 19.64
N GLY A 2 -13.09 7.82 19.02
CA GLY A 2 -13.56 7.27 17.74
C GLY A 2 -13.26 8.19 16.56
N ILE A 3 -13.44 7.68 15.35
CA ILE A 3 -13.45 8.51 14.15
C ILE A 3 -14.68 9.44 14.24
N THR A 4 -14.47 10.74 14.08
CA THR A 4 -15.59 11.70 14.00
C THR A 4 -16.17 11.70 12.59
N GLU A 5 -17.43 12.09 12.44
CA GLU A 5 -18.09 12.19 11.12
C GLU A 5 -17.26 13.00 10.12
N LYS A 6 -16.67 14.12 10.58
CA LYS A 6 -15.76 14.94 9.76
C LYS A 6 -14.54 14.15 9.27
N LYS A 7 -13.89 13.38 10.15
CA LYS A 7 -12.72 12.56 9.76
C LYS A 7 -13.13 11.45 8.81
N GLU A 8 -14.27 10.81 9.05
CA GLU A 8 -14.81 9.78 8.16
C GLU A 8 -15.10 10.34 6.76
N ALA A 9 -15.75 11.50 6.68
CA ALA A 9 -16.03 12.18 5.40
C ALA A 9 -14.75 12.51 4.63
N MET A 10 -13.71 12.99 5.34
CA MET A 10 -12.40 13.26 4.72
C MET A 10 -11.75 11.99 4.19
N VAL A 11 -11.75 10.89 4.95
CA VAL A 11 -11.18 9.60 4.51
C VAL A 11 -11.92 9.08 3.28
N LYS A 12 -13.27 9.14 3.28
CA LYS A 12 -14.09 8.75 2.12
C LYS A 12 -13.74 9.58 0.88
N HIS A 13 -13.65 10.90 1.02
CA HIS A 13 -13.29 11.77 -0.11
C HIS A 13 -11.87 11.47 -0.64
N SER A 14 -10.89 11.31 0.24
CA SER A 14 -9.53 10.93 -0.16
C SER A 14 -9.48 9.56 -0.84
N TRP A 15 -10.29 8.61 -0.38
CA TRP A 15 -10.41 7.29 -0.99
C TRP A 15 -10.95 7.34 -2.42
N GLU A 16 -11.96 8.17 -2.69
CA GLU A 16 -12.53 8.33 -4.05
C GLU A 16 -11.49 8.79 -5.08
N VAL A 17 -10.54 9.64 -4.67
CA VAL A 17 -9.42 10.09 -5.50
C VAL A 17 -8.38 8.99 -5.64
N LEU A 18 -7.96 8.37 -4.53
CA LEU A 18 -6.90 7.36 -4.52
C LEU A 18 -7.28 6.11 -5.32
N LYS A 19 -8.54 5.68 -5.24
CA LYS A 19 -8.98 4.42 -5.86
C LYS A 19 -8.89 4.41 -7.38
N GLN A 20 -8.79 5.59 -8.02
CA GLN A 20 -8.65 5.72 -9.49
C GLN A 20 -7.31 5.19 -10.00
N ASN A 21 -6.28 5.09 -9.14
CA ASN A 21 -4.95 4.63 -9.54
C ASN A 21 -4.37 3.59 -8.55
N ILE A 22 -5.21 2.66 -8.10
CA ILE A 22 -4.80 1.57 -7.18
C ILE A 22 -3.56 0.82 -7.69
N PRO A 23 -3.44 0.42 -8.98
CA PRO A 23 -2.27 -0.35 -9.43
C PRO A 23 -0.94 0.34 -9.17
N GLU A 24 -0.84 1.64 -9.50
CA GLU A 24 0.39 2.39 -9.31
C GLU A 24 0.61 2.76 -7.84
N LEU A 25 -0.42 3.30 -7.17
CA LEU A 25 -0.31 3.81 -5.81
C LEU A 25 -0.04 2.71 -4.80
N SER A 26 -0.62 1.52 -4.98
CA SER A 26 -0.37 0.38 -4.10
C SER A 26 1.07 -0.11 -4.22
N LEU A 27 1.59 -0.27 -5.43
CA LEU A 27 2.97 -0.70 -5.64
C LEU A 27 3.95 0.35 -5.10
N ARG A 28 3.69 1.64 -5.36
CA ARG A 28 4.50 2.75 -4.85
C ARG A 28 4.54 2.77 -3.32
N PHE A 29 3.39 2.59 -2.66
CA PHE A 29 3.31 2.57 -1.20
C PHE A 29 4.19 1.48 -0.58
N PHE A 30 4.07 0.24 -1.05
CA PHE A 30 4.88 -0.85 -0.51
C PHE A 30 6.37 -0.72 -0.88
N THR A 31 6.67 -0.19 -2.07
CA THR A 31 8.07 0.08 -2.46
C THR A 31 8.71 1.08 -1.51
N LEU A 32 8.04 2.20 -1.23
CA LEU A 32 8.53 3.22 -0.29
C LEU A 32 8.74 2.67 1.12
N ILE A 33 7.83 1.83 1.62
CA ILE A 33 8.02 1.18 2.93
C ILE A 33 9.27 0.30 2.93
N LEU A 34 9.48 -0.49 1.88
CA LEU A 34 10.62 -1.42 1.80
C LEU A 34 11.96 -0.73 1.52
N GLU A 35 11.93 0.49 0.99
CA GLU A 35 13.09 1.36 0.83
C GLU A 35 13.46 2.07 2.13
N ILE A 36 12.47 2.65 2.82
CA ILE A 36 12.70 3.46 4.04
C ILE A 36 12.90 2.57 5.28
N ALA A 37 12.07 1.54 5.43
CA ALA A 37 12.07 0.64 6.58
C ALA A 37 12.58 -0.74 6.17
N LEU A 38 13.91 -0.89 6.08
CA LEU A 38 14.55 -2.15 5.65
C LEU A 38 14.12 -3.35 6.50
N ALA A 39 13.83 -3.16 7.80
CA ALA A 39 13.33 -4.21 8.68
C ALA A 39 11.99 -4.81 8.22
N ALA A 40 11.16 -4.04 7.51
CA ALA A 40 9.89 -4.52 6.97
C ALA A 40 10.09 -5.58 5.88
N ARG A 41 11.25 -5.62 5.20
CA ARG A 41 11.55 -6.65 4.18
C ARG A 41 11.43 -8.07 4.74
N ASN A 42 11.82 -8.27 6.00
CA ASN A 42 11.74 -9.57 6.68
C ASN A 42 10.29 -10.05 6.90
N MET A 43 9.30 -9.16 6.78
CA MET A 43 7.87 -9.52 6.89
C MET A 43 7.31 -10.11 5.60
N PHE A 44 8.05 -10.02 4.48
CA PHE A 44 7.61 -10.51 3.17
C PHE A 44 8.55 -11.61 2.68
N SER A 45 8.23 -12.86 3.01
CA SER A 45 9.02 -14.04 2.64
C SER A 45 9.23 -14.25 1.12
N PHE A 46 8.44 -13.57 0.30
CA PHE A 46 8.53 -13.62 -1.16
C PHE A 46 9.46 -12.55 -1.75
N LEU A 47 9.95 -11.60 -0.95
CA LEU A 47 10.97 -10.65 -1.38
C LEU A 47 12.29 -11.42 -1.46
N LYS A 48 12.90 -11.42 -2.65
CA LYS A 48 14.31 -11.79 -2.82
C LYS A 48 15.16 -10.57 -2.45
N ASP A 49 16.09 -10.18 -3.32
CA ASP A 49 17.06 -9.11 -3.06
C ASP A 49 16.51 -7.70 -3.31
N THR A 50 15.50 -7.56 -4.18
CA THR A 50 14.94 -6.25 -4.57
C THR A 50 13.40 -6.20 -4.52
N PRO A 51 12.83 -5.09 -4.03
CA PRO A 51 11.38 -4.85 -4.08
C PRO A 51 10.90 -4.48 -5.50
N HIS A 52 11.79 -4.00 -6.38
CA HIS A 52 11.43 -3.60 -7.74
C HIS A 52 11.18 -4.80 -8.63
N ASN A 53 10.26 -4.66 -9.58
CA ASN A 53 9.89 -5.69 -10.56
C ASN A 53 9.50 -7.05 -9.96
N ASN A 54 8.96 -7.06 -8.73
CA ASN A 54 8.51 -8.27 -8.08
C ASN A 54 7.00 -8.49 -8.28
N PRO A 55 6.57 -9.45 -9.12
CA PRO A 55 5.16 -9.68 -9.41
C PRO A 55 4.36 -10.13 -8.17
N LYS A 56 5.01 -10.77 -7.18
CA LYS A 56 4.36 -11.15 -5.92
C LYS A 56 4.10 -9.93 -5.04
N LEU A 57 5.00 -8.94 -5.07
CA LEU A 57 4.77 -7.66 -4.38
C LEU A 57 3.61 -6.90 -5.02
N THR A 58 3.55 -6.83 -6.35
CA THR A 58 2.44 -6.18 -7.06
C THR A 58 1.10 -6.84 -6.72
N ALA A 59 1.03 -8.18 -6.74
CA ALA A 59 -0.18 -8.90 -6.38
C ALA A 59 -0.60 -8.67 -4.91
N HIS A 60 0.37 -8.66 -3.99
CA HIS A 60 0.12 -8.37 -2.57
C HIS A 60 -0.41 -6.95 -2.37
N ALA A 61 0.25 -5.95 -2.97
CA ALA A 61 -0.11 -4.55 -2.86
C ALA A 61 -1.53 -4.27 -3.37
N LEU A 62 -1.86 -4.82 -4.55
CA LEU A 62 -3.19 -4.74 -5.14
C LEU A 62 -4.26 -5.37 -4.24
N LYS A 63 -3.96 -6.51 -3.63
CA LYS A 63 -4.89 -7.21 -2.73
C LYS A 63 -5.18 -6.36 -1.49
N VAL A 64 -4.15 -5.86 -0.82
CA VAL A 64 -4.29 -5.05 0.40
C VAL A 64 -5.08 -3.77 0.14
N PHE A 65 -4.87 -3.10 -0.99
CA PHE A 65 -5.61 -1.89 -1.34
C PHE A 65 -7.05 -2.15 -1.78
N LYS A 66 -7.46 -3.38 -2.08
CA LYS A 66 -8.83 -3.70 -2.51
C LYS A 66 -9.67 -4.39 -1.43
N MET A 67 -9.07 -4.79 -0.31
CA MET A 67 -9.76 -5.33 0.87
C MET A 67 -10.44 -4.21 1.65
#